data_AF-A0A0Q1G5N4-F1
#
_entry.id   AF-A0A0Q1G5N4-F1
#
_cell.length_a   1.000
_cell.length_b   1.000
_cell.length_c   1.000
_cell.angle_alpha   90.00
_cell.angle_beta   90.00
_cell.angle_gamma   90.00
#
_symmetry.space_group_name_H-M   'P 1'
#
loop_
_entity.id
_entity.type
_entity.pdbx_description
1 polymer ?
#
loop_
_entity_poly.entity_id
_entity_poly.type
_entity_poly.pdbx_seq_one_letter_code
_entity_poly.pdbx_strand_id
1 'polypeptide(L)'
;MLMVLSALTGLAAGSQATEFTVSSMTFPLASDYISIKSNADLVDYRGSGTADDPYVIEGISLEDHVGNGIVIKNTDAHLLIRNCTMENLNGEYDALLPVGIDIDGAKNVRIEDSRVLNSDIRFSRAENVRIKGVEGSGLTFDGVLNGKIEGSTIDHIIVQAGGTPMVFSDFSDIAPLDLTRTPSQNILINGCRAGYEIVFFDSEDCAVKDCFIGDISEDGPGALGIFNSGNVTFRNVTLEDGTLILTRLSQEPVSVAFDGLKLVRSDIDISGLYLAGLSSEDSIDFSNSTVDGKEISSFKDEEGLKLEGLELGYLWLMNCPEARLNGVKAYGISAINSSRLILEDSVIHQGGIYLAFSSDSTISNNTLIDSSARTGGIALGYGCHNNTLRENFVKRAKKVGPDFLASLGVDTTLSDGGHAIFGHLIMDAGVGLDVGRNNTIIGNTIANNAIGLRASDDHNDIAQNNFVYNGIDAQQRSTIAWKMVSFANNTWDGNFWTSYRGMDEDGDGVGDAPHIAVSVPYPREPVAVAEERVVDNAPKMEPISDPAGVDSS
;
A
#
# COMPACT_ATOMS: atom_id res chain seq x y z
N MET A 1 -4.25 -26.58 14.17
CA MET A 1 -5.29 -25.72 14.76
C MET A 1 -6.60 -26.51 14.79
N LEU A 2 -7.36 -26.38 15.86
CA LEU A 2 -8.56 -27.18 16.21
C LEU A 2 -9.67 -27.02 15.16
N MET A 3 -9.92 -28.02 14.31
CA MET A 3 -11.14 -28.03 13.49
C MET A 3 -12.26 -28.72 14.26
N VAL A 4 -13.24 -27.91 14.65
CA VAL A 4 -14.50 -28.32 15.23
C VAL A 4 -15.26 -29.15 14.20
N LEU A 5 -15.40 -30.44 14.47
CA LEU A 5 -16.25 -31.36 13.72
C LEU A 5 -17.71 -30.97 13.98
N SER A 6 -18.34 -30.25 13.06
CA SER A 6 -19.79 -30.05 13.07
C SER A 6 -20.47 -31.37 12.70
N ALA A 7 -20.81 -32.16 13.73
CA ALA A 7 -21.68 -33.30 13.58
C ALA A 7 -23.06 -32.83 13.08
N LEU A 8 -23.36 -33.18 11.83
CA LEU A 8 -24.65 -33.02 11.18
C LEU A 8 -25.73 -33.73 12.01
N THR A 9 -26.60 -32.99 12.71
CA THR A 9 -27.85 -33.53 13.25
C THR A 9 -28.88 -33.66 12.12
N GLY A 10 -28.68 -34.67 11.28
CA GLY A 10 -29.70 -35.14 10.34
C GLY A 10 -30.63 -36.14 11.02
N LEU A 11 -31.89 -35.75 11.23
CA LEU A 11 -33.00 -36.64 11.56
C LEU A 11 -33.00 -37.85 10.59
N ALA A 12 -32.78 -39.06 11.11
CA ALA A 12 -33.10 -40.28 10.39
C ALA A 12 -34.54 -40.71 10.71
N ALA A 13 -35.48 -40.31 9.85
CA ALA A 13 -36.66 -41.12 9.59
C ALA A 13 -36.33 -42.04 8.40
N GLY A 14 -36.02 -43.30 8.71
CA GLY A 14 -36.11 -44.47 7.85
C GLY A 14 -35.69 -44.35 6.38
N SER A 15 -34.43 -44.65 6.08
CA SER A 15 -34.07 -45.52 4.96
C SER A 15 -32.65 -46.06 5.20
N GLN A 16 -32.38 -47.28 4.74
CA GLN A 16 -31.10 -47.98 4.93
C GLN A 16 -29.94 -47.14 4.39
N ALA A 17 -29.23 -46.44 5.28
CA ALA A 17 -27.90 -45.92 4.96
C ALA A 17 -26.93 -47.10 5.06
N THR A 18 -26.36 -47.48 3.92
CA THR A 18 -25.14 -48.30 3.87
C THR A 18 -24.12 -47.70 4.81
N GLU A 19 -23.66 -48.49 5.77
CA GLU A 19 -22.63 -48.12 6.73
C GLU A 19 -21.40 -47.59 5.97
N PHE A 20 -21.19 -46.27 5.99
CA PHE A 20 -20.02 -45.65 5.38
C PHE A 20 -18.80 -46.02 6.23
N THR A 21 -18.15 -47.11 5.86
CA THR A 21 -16.96 -47.62 6.55
C THR A 21 -15.75 -46.90 5.99
N VAL A 22 -15.28 -45.89 6.72
CA VAL A 22 -13.96 -45.28 6.49
C VAL A 22 -12.90 -46.32 6.86
N SER A 23 -12.43 -47.07 5.86
CA SER A 23 -11.32 -47.99 5.97
C SER A 23 -10.04 -47.15 6.05
N SER A 24 -9.68 -46.75 7.28
CA SER A 24 -8.52 -45.90 7.61
C SER A 24 -8.46 -44.54 6.89
N MET A 25 -8.80 -43.46 7.61
CA MET A 25 -8.23 -42.13 7.36
C MET A 25 -6.79 -42.12 7.87
N THR A 26 -5.89 -42.89 7.26
CA THR A 26 -4.47 -42.54 7.29
C THR A 26 -4.28 -41.45 6.27
N PHE A 27 -4.51 -40.20 6.69
CA PHE A 27 -3.76 -39.11 6.07
C PHE A 27 -2.29 -39.50 6.22
N PRO A 28 -1.48 -39.62 5.16
CA PRO A 28 -0.05 -39.66 5.34
C PRO A 28 0.30 -38.41 6.16
N LEU A 29 0.63 -38.62 7.43
CA LEU A 29 0.89 -37.52 8.35
C LEU A 29 1.99 -36.65 7.74
N ALA A 30 1.70 -35.35 7.63
CA ALA A 30 2.65 -34.31 7.30
C ALA A 30 3.92 -34.53 8.13
N SER A 31 4.96 -35.07 7.51
CA SER A 31 6.22 -35.37 8.16
C SER A 31 7.31 -34.62 7.43
N ASP A 32 8.24 -34.08 8.21
CA ASP A 32 9.46 -33.50 7.68
C ASP A 32 10.24 -34.62 6.97
N TYR A 33 10.59 -34.43 5.70
CA TYR A 33 11.39 -35.43 4.96
C TYR A 33 12.79 -35.56 5.59
N ILE A 34 13.42 -34.43 5.90
CA ILE A 34 14.60 -34.34 6.76
C ILE A 34 14.26 -33.49 7.98
N SER A 35 14.53 -34.00 9.17
CA SER A 35 14.34 -33.29 10.44
C SER A 35 15.64 -33.31 11.25
N ILE A 36 16.36 -32.19 11.25
CA ILE A 36 17.55 -31.94 12.06
C ILE A 36 17.14 -30.99 13.18
N LYS A 37 17.16 -31.45 14.43
CA LYS A 37 16.69 -30.67 15.59
C LYS A 37 17.84 -30.01 16.35
N SER A 38 19.06 -30.50 16.16
CA SER A 38 20.29 -29.98 16.77
C SER A 38 21.55 -30.53 16.08
N ASN A 39 22.73 -30.08 16.52
CA ASN A 39 24.02 -30.63 16.10
C ASN A 39 24.16 -32.16 16.26
N ALA A 40 23.44 -32.76 17.21
CA ALA A 40 23.52 -34.21 17.44
C ALA A 40 22.98 -35.03 16.27
N ASP A 41 22.05 -34.47 15.49
CA ASP A 41 21.45 -35.15 14.33
C ASP A 41 22.33 -35.05 13.07
N LEU A 42 23.40 -34.25 13.12
CA LEU A 42 24.29 -33.98 11.99
C LEU A 42 25.49 -34.91 11.90
N VAL A 43 25.78 -35.69 12.95
CA VAL A 43 27.01 -36.49 13.07
C VAL A 43 27.19 -37.54 11.96
N ASP A 44 26.08 -37.99 11.36
CA ASP A 44 26.07 -38.97 10.28
C ASP A 44 26.08 -38.34 8.87
N TYR A 45 25.99 -37.01 8.78
CA TYR A 45 26.08 -36.30 7.51
C TYR A 45 27.55 -36.15 7.08
N ARG A 46 27.76 -36.11 5.76
CA ARG A 46 29.09 -35.89 5.19
C ARG A 46 29.60 -34.50 5.56
N GLY A 47 30.83 -34.42 6.05
CA GLY A 47 31.52 -33.19 6.46
C GLY A 47 31.82 -33.19 7.96
N SER A 48 32.40 -32.12 8.47
CA SER A 48 32.70 -31.93 9.90
C SER A 48 31.93 -30.78 10.54
N GLY A 49 31.12 -30.05 9.77
CA GLY A 49 30.35 -28.91 10.24
C GLY A 49 31.18 -27.64 10.43
N THR A 50 32.37 -27.55 9.84
CA THR A 50 33.26 -26.38 9.91
C THR A 50 33.14 -25.52 8.65
N ALA A 51 33.63 -24.28 8.68
CA ALA A 51 33.56 -23.38 7.53
C ALA A 51 34.19 -23.96 6.25
N ASP A 52 35.32 -24.66 6.41
CA ASP A 52 36.07 -25.28 5.31
C ASP A 52 35.49 -26.65 4.89
N ASP A 53 34.73 -27.30 5.78
CA ASP A 53 34.17 -28.64 5.58
C ASP A 53 32.77 -28.74 6.23
N PRO A 54 31.75 -28.11 5.62
CA PRO A 54 30.38 -28.07 6.16
C PRO A 54 29.70 -29.45 6.08
N TYR A 55 28.68 -29.65 6.90
CA TYR A 55 27.76 -30.77 6.67
C TYR A 55 26.98 -30.56 5.38
N VAL A 56 26.89 -31.60 4.54
CA VAL A 56 26.30 -31.51 3.20
C VAL A 56 24.98 -32.28 3.12
N ILE A 57 23.94 -31.61 2.64
CA ILE A 57 22.68 -32.19 2.19
C ILE A 57 22.59 -31.93 0.69
N GLU A 58 22.62 -32.98 -0.14
CA GLU A 58 22.71 -32.82 -1.59
C GLU A 58 21.88 -33.82 -2.40
N GLY A 59 21.39 -33.37 -3.56
CA GLY A 59 20.79 -34.26 -4.57
C GLY A 59 19.40 -34.80 -4.21
N ILE A 60 18.68 -34.13 -3.32
CA ILE A 60 17.33 -34.53 -2.92
C ILE A 60 16.34 -34.06 -3.98
N SER A 61 15.45 -34.94 -4.43
CA SER A 61 14.34 -34.58 -5.32
C SER A 61 13.04 -35.02 -4.66
N LEU A 62 12.22 -34.04 -4.25
CA LEU A 62 10.90 -34.25 -3.66
C LEU A 62 9.85 -33.62 -4.58
N GLU A 63 9.08 -34.46 -5.23
CA GLU A 63 7.90 -34.08 -6.01
C GLU A 63 6.69 -34.74 -5.31
N ASP A 64 5.67 -33.94 -4.97
CA ASP A 64 4.40 -34.38 -4.39
C ASP A 64 4.49 -35.07 -3.00
N HIS A 65 5.57 -34.83 -2.25
CA HIS A 65 5.67 -35.28 -0.85
C HIS A 65 4.78 -34.42 0.05
N VAL A 66 3.81 -35.04 0.73
CA VAL A 66 2.90 -34.32 1.63
C VAL A 66 3.57 -34.04 2.98
N GLY A 67 4.12 -32.84 3.16
CA GLY A 67 4.79 -32.40 4.39
C GLY A 67 5.98 -31.48 4.13
N ASN A 68 6.67 -31.06 5.18
CA ASN A 68 7.86 -30.22 5.01
C ASN A 68 8.98 -31.00 4.31
N GLY A 69 9.82 -30.30 3.56
CA GLY A 69 11.01 -30.89 2.95
C GLY A 69 12.14 -31.04 3.96
N ILE A 70 13.09 -30.10 3.96
CA ILE A 70 14.22 -30.06 4.88
C ILE A 70 13.91 -29.10 6.03
N VAL A 71 13.92 -29.61 7.25
CA VAL A 71 13.75 -28.81 8.47
C VAL A 71 15.01 -28.89 9.32
N ILE A 72 15.62 -27.74 9.62
CA ILE A 72 16.86 -27.64 10.41
C ILE A 72 16.66 -26.65 11.55
N LYS A 73 16.96 -27.08 12.77
CA LYS A 73 16.79 -26.27 13.97
C LYS A 73 18.04 -26.25 14.85
N ASN A 74 18.25 -25.11 15.53
CA ASN A 74 19.15 -24.97 16.68
C ASN A 74 20.55 -25.56 16.46
N THR A 75 21.21 -25.14 15.39
CA THR A 75 22.56 -25.59 15.04
C THR A 75 23.46 -24.40 14.76
N ASP A 76 24.70 -24.44 15.23
CA ASP A 76 25.75 -23.48 14.90
C ASP A 76 26.76 -24.04 13.89
N ALA A 77 26.58 -25.31 13.49
CA ALA A 77 27.43 -25.97 12.51
C ALA A 77 27.28 -25.34 11.12
N HIS A 78 28.34 -25.39 10.32
CA HIS A 78 28.27 -24.97 8.93
C HIS A 78 27.56 -26.02 8.09
N LEU A 79 26.55 -25.59 7.32
CA LEU A 79 25.72 -26.46 6.50
C LEU A 79 25.71 -26.00 5.04
N LEU A 80 25.67 -26.96 4.12
CA LEU A 80 25.49 -26.74 2.69
C LEU A 80 24.37 -27.63 2.17
N ILE A 81 23.25 -27.02 1.81
CA ILE A 81 22.16 -27.62 1.06
C ILE A 81 22.39 -27.30 -0.41
N ARG A 82 22.48 -28.30 -1.29
CA ARG A 82 22.72 -28.03 -2.72
C ARG A 82 22.11 -29.03 -3.68
N ASN A 83 21.83 -28.60 -4.90
CA ASN A 83 21.27 -29.45 -5.96
C ASN A 83 20.02 -30.21 -5.47
N CYS A 84 19.16 -29.54 -4.71
CA CYS A 84 17.91 -30.12 -4.21
C CYS A 84 16.73 -29.54 -4.99
N THR A 85 15.75 -30.38 -5.28
CA THR A 85 14.46 -30.01 -5.89
C THR A 85 13.34 -30.34 -4.91
N MET A 86 12.44 -29.39 -4.68
CA MET A 86 11.25 -29.54 -3.85
C MET A 86 10.07 -28.87 -4.55
N GLU A 87 9.07 -29.63 -4.92
CA GLU A 87 7.92 -29.14 -5.66
C GLU A 87 6.62 -29.75 -5.13
N ASN A 88 5.58 -28.93 -5.03
CA ASN A 88 4.20 -29.33 -4.71
C ASN A 88 4.06 -30.12 -3.40
N LEU A 89 4.75 -29.68 -2.34
CA LEU A 89 4.74 -30.43 -1.08
C LEU A 89 3.39 -30.43 -0.35
N ASN A 90 2.41 -29.65 -0.83
CA ASN A 90 1.06 -29.60 -0.27
C ASN A 90 0.19 -30.78 -0.71
N GLY A 91 0.65 -31.63 -1.65
CA GLY A 91 -0.11 -32.78 -2.14
C GLY A 91 -1.46 -32.42 -2.76
N GLU A 92 -1.54 -31.27 -3.42
CA GLU A 92 -2.78 -30.69 -3.99
C GLU A 92 -3.84 -30.26 -2.96
N TYR A 93 -3.46 -30.11 -1.68
CA TYR A 93 -4.35 -29.58 -0.65
C TYR A 93 -4.05 -28.10 -0.39
N ASP A 94 -4.90 -27.19 -0.89
CA ASP A 94 -4.77 -25.74 -0.73
C ASP A 94 -4.70 -25.26 0.74
N ALA A 95 -5.25 -26.04 1.68
CA ALA A 95 -5.24 -25.72 3.10
C ALA A 95 -3.93 -26.13 3.82
N LEU A 96 -3.04 -26.87 3.14
CA LEU A 96 -1.72 -27.24 3.67
C LEU A 96 -0.67 -26.27 3.13
N LEU A 97 0.07 -25.65 4.04
CA LEU A 97 1.16 -24.73 3.73
C LEU A 97 2.51 -25.30 4.22
N PRO A 98 2.98 -26.43 3.63
CA PRO A 98 4.29 -26.98 3.97
C PRO A 98 5.40 -26.06 3.47
N VAL A 99 6.51 -26.10 4.20
CA VAL A 99 7.71 -25.34 3.84
C VAL A 99 8.70 -26.31 3.19
N GLY A 100 9.25 -25.93 2.04
CA GLY A 100 10.27 -26.72 1.35
C GLY A 100 11.52 -26.82 2.19
N ILE A 101 12.09 -25.68 2.57
CA ILE A 101 13.26 -25.61 3.43
C ILE A 101 12.97 -24.67 4.61
N ASP A 102 12.85 -25.21 5.81
CA ASP A 102 12.60 -24.45 7.05
C ASP A 102 13.82 -24.48 7.97
N ILE A 103 14.42 -23.31 8.19
CA ILE A 103 15.63 -23.14 8.98
C ILE A 103 15.32 -22.23 10.17
N ASP A 104 15.40 -22.76 11.39
CA ASP A 104 14.99 -22.03 12.60
C ASP A 104 16.07 -22.03 13.69
N GLY A 105 16.56 -20.84 14.06
CA GLY A 105 17.58 -20.68 15.10
C GLY A 105 18.93 -21.30 14.72
N ALA A 106 19.22 -21.41 13.42
CA ALA A 106 20.46 -21.99 12.90
C ALA A 106 21.44 -20.91 12.43
N LYS A 107 22.74 -21.24 12.42
CA LYS A 107 23.79 -20.38 11.91
C LYS A 107 24.51 -21.04 10.73
N ASN A 108 25.18 -20.22 9.92
CA ASN A 108 26.15 -20.70 8.93
C ASN A 108 25.58 -21.63 7.85
N VAL A 109 24.33 -21.38 7.43
CA VAL A 109 23.62 -22.22 6.46
C VAL A 109 23.77 -21.64 5.05
N ARG A 110 24.12 -22.50 4.10
CA ARG A 110 24.16 -22.18 2.67
C ARG A 110 23.17 -23.02 1.89
N ILE A 111 22.43 -22.38 0.98
CA ILE A 111 21.60 -23.04 -0.04
C ILE A 111 22.15 -22.64 -1.41
N GLU A 112 22.58 -23.62 -2.20
CA GLU A 112 23.20 -23.40 -3.50
C GLU A 112 22.49 -24.24 -4.59
N ASP A 113 22.25 -23.65 -5.76
CA ASP A 113 21.83 -24.36 -6.98
C ASP A 113 20.63 -25.32 -6.76
N SER A 114 19.58 -24.84 -6.09
CA SER A 114 18.42 -25.64 -5.68
C SER A 114 17.11 -25.00 -6.16
N ARG A 115 16.06 -25.82 -6.31
CA ARG A 115 14.75 -25.43 -6.83
C ARG A 115 13.65 -25.73 -5.82
N VAL A 116 12.90 -24.73 -5.38
CA VAL A 116 11.83 -24.86 -4.36
C VAL A 116 10.57 -24.15 -4.85
N LEU A 117 9.68 -24.87 -5.53
CA LEU A 117 8.49 -24.31 -6.17
C LEU A 117 7.20 -24.75 -5.50
N ASN A 118 6.19 -23.89 -5.53
CA ASN A 118 4.91 -24.09 -4.85
C ASN A 118 5.10 -24.46 -3.37
N SER A 119 6.16 -23.92 -2.78
CA SER A 119 6.62 -24.14 -1.41
C SER A 119 7.62 -23.04 -1.08
N ASP A 120 7.76 -22.73 0.21
CA ASP A 120 8.62 -21.63 0.65
C ASP A 120 9.99 -22.11 1.15
N ILE A 121 10.95 -21.19 1.11
CA ILE A 121 12.18 -21.25 1.87
C ILE A 121 12.04 -20.25 3.03
N ARG A 122 12.23 -20.71 4.27
CA ARG A 122 12.11 -19.87 5.46
C ARG A 122 13.37 -19.94 6.31
N PHE A 123 13.83 -18.77 6.71
CA PHE A 123 14.85 -18.61 7.75
C PHE A 123 14.29 -17.77 8.88
N SER A 124 14.17 -18.36 10.07
CA SER A 124 13.74 -17.65 11.29
C SER A 124 14.88 -17.61 12.31
N ARG A 125 15.15 -16.43 12.89
CA ARG A 125 16.18 -16.22 13.92
C ARG A 125 17.55 -16.81 13.54
N ALA A 126 17.91 -16.71 12.26
CA ALA A 126 19.12 -17.32 11.72
C ALA A 126 20.27 -16.32 11.59
N GLU A 127 21.50 -16.81 11.51
CA GLU A 127 22.69 -15.96 11.37
C GLU A 127 23.65 -16.48 10.29
N ASN A 128 24.25 -15.57 9.51
CA ASN A 128 25.24 -15.90 8.47
C ASN A 128 24.67 -16.90 7.45
N VAL A 129 23.61 -16.46 6.77
CA VAL A 129 22.87 -17.25 5.76
C VAL A 129 23.31 -16.84 4.36
N ARG A 130 23.52 -17.82 3.46
CA ARG A 130 23.77 -17.54 2.04
C ARG A 130 22.88 -18.37 1.14
N ILE A 131 22.26 -17.72 0.17
CA ILE A 131 21.44 -18.34 -0.87
C ILE A 131 22.03 -17.94 -2.21
N LYS A 132 22.30 -18.90 -3.09
CA LYS A 132 22.90 -18.63 -4.39
C LYS A 132 22.36 -19.53 -5.48
N GLY A 133 21.98 -18.96 -6.62
CA GLY A 133 21.52 -19.73 -7.78
C GLY A 133 20.26 -20.54 -7.48
N VAL A 134 19.40 -20.05 -6.59
CA VAL A 134 18.16 -20.72 -6.21
C VAL A 134 17.02 -20.25 -7.10
N GLU A 135 16.19 -21.18 -7.53
CA GLU A 135 14.89 -20.91 -8.15
C GLU A 135 13.80 -21.20 -7.13
N GLY A 136 12.87 -20.28 -6.87
CA GLY A 136 11.83 -20.56 -5.89
C GLY A 136 10.57 -19.70 -5.97
N SER A 137 9.50 -20.14 -5.31
CA SER A 137 8.26 -19.36 -5.22
C SER A 137 8.33 -18.33 -4.10
N GLY A 138 8.75 -18.74 -2.90
CA GLY A 138 8.82 -17.84 -1.74
C GLY A 138 10.11 -17.98 -0.96
N LEU A 139 10.64 -16.84 -0.51
CA LEU A 139 11.75 -16.76 0.44
C LEU A 139 11.43 -15.74 1.53
N THR A 140 11.49 -16.18 2.79
CA THR A 140 11.31 -15.29 3.95
C THR A 140 12.53 -15.34 4.87
N PHE A 141 13.10 -14.16 5.14
CA PHE A 141 14.03 -13.91 6.24
C PHE A 141 13.28 -13.24 7.39
N ASP A 142 13.15 -13.93 8.51
CA ASP A 142 12.39 -13.52 9.69
C ASP A 142 13.34 -13.39 10.90
N GLY A 143 13.82 -12.17 11.15
CA GLY A 143 14.84 -11.87 12.16
C GLY A 143 16.19 -12.50 11.85
N VAL A 144 16.65 -12.40 10.59
CA VAL A 144 17.95 -12.92 10.14
C VAL A 144 19.05 -11.87 10.31
N LEU A 145 20.20 -12.27 10.84
CA LEU A 145 21.39 -11.43 10.93
C LEU A 145 22.44 -11.90 9.91
N ASN A 146 22.96 -10.99 9.07
CA ASN A 146 23.98 -11.29 8.05
C ASN A 146 23.47 -12.30 7.00
N GLY A 147 22.58 -11.86 6.13
CA GLY A 147 22.02 -12.69 5.05
C GLY A 147 22.52 -12.23 3.67
N LYS A 148 22.72 -13.18 2.75
CA LYS A 148 23.06 -12.87 1.36
C LYS A 148 22.28 -13.73 0.37
N ILE A 149 21.67 -13.11 -0.63
CA ILE A 149 20.95 -13.77 -1.73
C ILE A 149 21.61 -13.34 -3.03
N GLU A 150 22.10 -14.28 -3.84
CA GLU A 150 22.89 -13.98 -5.05
C GLU A 150 22.44 -14.77 -6.27
N GLY A 151 22.16 -14.07 -7.38
CA GLY A 151 21.92 -14.72 -8.67
C GLY A 151 20.73 -15.68 -8.66
N SER A 152 19.75 -15.44 -7.80
CA SER A 152 18.57 -16.28 -7.61
C SER A 152 17.36 -15.71 -8.34
N THR A 153 16.44 -16.59 -8.76
CA THR A 153 15.13 -16.22 -9.32
C THR A 153 14.05 -16.67 -8.35
N ILE A 154 13.45 -15.75 -7.59
CA ILE A 154 12.50 -16.09 -6.53
C ILE A 154 11.30 -15.16 -6.58
N ASP A 155 10.08 -15.66 -6.71
CA ASP A 155 8.90 -14.80 -6.95
C ASP A 155 8.66 -13.80 -5.81
N HIS A 156 8.64 -14.28 -4.57
CA HIS A 156 8.44 -13.47 -3.37
C HIS A 156 9.69 -13.47 -2.49
N ILE A 157 10.32 -12.31 -2.30
CA ILE A 157 11.43 -12.15 -1.35
C ILE A 157 10.99 -11.20 -0.23
N ILE A 158 10.81 -11.75 0.97
CA ILE A 158 10.36 -11.01 2.14
C ILE A 158 11.47 -10.99 3.19
N VAL A 159 11.84 -9.80 3.64
CA VAL A 159 12.78 -9.57 4.74
C VAL A 159 12.04 -8.85 5.84
N GLN A 160 11.93 -9.46 7.02
CA GLN A 160 11.10 -8.96 8.10
C GLN A 160 11.75 -9.12 9.48
N ALA A 161 11.30 -8.32 10.44
CA ALA A 161 11.67 -8.53 11.84
C ALA A 161 11.05 -9.82 12.41
N GLY A 162 11.80 -10.48 13.29
CA GLY A 162 11.44 -11.73 13.94
C GLY A 162 10.08 -11.67 14.64
N GLY A 163 9.18 -12.59 14.30
CA GLY A 163 7.85 -12.68 14.92
C GLY A 163 6.82 -11.71 14.36
N THR A 164 7.09 -11.15 13.18
CA THR A 164 6.09 -10.40 12.40
C THR A 164 5.07 -11.40 11.83
N PRO A 165 3.78 -11.35 12.22
CA PRO A 165 2.77 -12.12 11.50
C PRO A 165 2.76 -11.62 10.05
N MET A 166 2.82 -12.54 9.08
CA MET A 166 2.79 -12.16 7.67
C MET A 166 1.56 -11.30 7.41
N VAL A 167 1.78 -10.02 7.06
CA VAL A 167 0.71 -9.05 6.88
C VAL A 167 0.14 -9.25 5.48
N PHE A 168 -0.82 -10.17 5.36
CA PHE A 168 -1.67 -10.26 4.18
C PHE A 168 -3.06 -9.74 4.56
N SER A 169 -3.49 -8.68 3.87
CA SER A 169 -4.81 -8.03 3.90
C SER A 169 -5.06 -6.99 5.01
N ASP A 170 -5.33 -5.75 4.56
CA ASP A 170 -5.74 -4.54 5.27
C ASP A 170 -4.72 -3.84 6.19
N PHE A 171 -4.00 -2.88 5.60
CA PHE A 171 -3.17 -1.89 6.30
C PHE A 171 -3.96 -0.95 7.23
N SER A 172 -5.29 -1.00 7.21
CA SER A 172 -6.17 -0.12 8.01
C SER A 172 -6.22 -0.46 9.50
N ASP A 173 -5.75 -1.65 9.91
CA ASP A 173 -5.79 -2.12 11.31
C ASP A 173 -4.41 -2.34 11.93
N ILE A 174 -3.34 -1.73 11.38
CA ILE A 174 -2.01 -1.84 11.98
C ILE A 174 -1.96 -0.95 13.22
N ALA A 175 -2.24 -1.56 14.37
CA ALA A 175 -1.83 -1.01 15.67
C ALA A 175 -0.32 -0.73 15.61
N PRO A 176 0.17 0.37 16.24
CA PRO A 176 1.60 0.63 16.31
C PRO A 176 2.30 -0.65 16.80
N LEU A 177 3.26 -1.11 15.99
CA LEU A 177 4.00 -2.36 16.21
C LEU A 177 4.94 -2.20 17.42
N ASP A 178 4.37 -2.07 18.61
CA ASP A 178 5.09 -2.01 19.89
C ASP A 178 5.36 -3.43 20.39
N LEU A 179 6.10 -4.20 19.58
CA LEU A 179 6.66 -5.48 19.96
C LEU A 179 8.18 -5.34 19.84
N THR A 180 8.91 -5.74 20.88
CA THR A 180 10.38 -5.88 20.86
C THR A 180 10.76 -6.99 19.87
N ARG A 181 10.68 -6.69 18.57
CA ARG A 181 11.06 -7.59 17.48
C ARG A 181 12.55 -7.43 17.19
N THR A 182 13.19 -8.52 16.82
CA THR A 182 14.59 -8.47 16.36
C THR A 182 14.57 -8.22 14.86
N PRO A 183 15.01 -7.05 14.36
CA PRO A 183 14.97 -6.74 12.94
C PRO A 183 15.89 -7.68 12.17
N SER A 184 15.51 -8.01 10.93
CA SER A 184 16.47 -8.59 9.99
C SER A 184 17.50 -7.51 9.65
N GLN A 185 18.78 -7.86 9.74
CA GLN A 185 19.89 -6.90 9.70
C GLN A 185 21.02 -7.38 8.79
N ASN A 186 21.65 -6.42 8.10
CA ASN A 186 22.79 -6.68 7.22
C ASN A 186 22.46 -7.71 6.13
N ILE A 187 21.36 -7.48 5.41
CA ILE A 187 20.90 -8.34 4.32
C ILE A 187 21.33 -7.75 2.98
N LEU A 188 21.94 -8.56 2.12
CA LEU A 188 22.30 -8.19 0.76
C LEU A 188 21.60 -9.09 -0.26
N ILE A 189 20.78 -8.49 -1.12
CA ILE A 189 20.15 -9.12 -2.29
C ILE A 189 20.89 -8.61 -3.53
N ASN A 190 21.51 -9.50 -4.32
CA ASN A 190 22.41 -9.09 -5.38
C ASN A 190 22.24 -9.92 -6.67
N GLY A 191 21.96 -9.25 -7.79
CA GLY A 191 21.83 -9.91 -9.09
C GLY A 191 20.64 -10.86 -9.16
N CYS A 192 19.58 -10.60 -8.39
CA CYS A 192 18.41 -11.48 -8.31
C CYS A 192 17.28 -11.01 -9.23
N ARG A 193 16.41 -11.94 -9.58
CA ARG A 193 15.13 -11.66 -10.24
C ARG A 193 13.99 -12.04 -9.31
N ALA A 194 13.17 -11.06 -8.94
CA ALA A 194 11.93 -11.30 -8.24
C ALA A 194 10.77 -11.28 -9.24
N GLY A 195 10.03 -12.38 -9.31
CA GLY A 195 8.86 -12.49 -10.19
C GLY A 195 7.73 -11.56 -9.76
N TYR A 196 7.53 -11.38 -8.45
CA TYR A 196 6.43 -10.58 -7.92
C TYR A 196 6.90 -9.43 -7.04
N GLU A 197 7.65 -9.73 -5.96
CA GLU A 197 7.96 -8.71 -4.97
C GLU A 197 9.30 -8.87 -4.25
N ILE A 198 9.82 -7.72 -3.83
CA ILE A 198 10.82 -7.63 -2.77
C ILE A 198 10.27 -6.70 -1.70
N VAL A 199 10.14 -7.20 -0.48
CA VAL A 199 9.51 -6.44 0.62
C VAL A 199 10.37 -6.47 1.88
N PHE A 200 10.53 -5.29 2.49
CA PHE A 200 11.19 -5.09 3.77
C PHE A 200 10.17 -4.62 4.82
N PHE A 201 10.08 -5.33 5.94
CA PHE A 201 9.29 -4.96 7.11
C PHE A 201 10.22 -4.83 8.32
N ASP A 202 10.23 -3.67 8.99
CA ASP A 202 11.01 -3.47 10.22
C ASP A 202 12.46 -4.00 10.10
N SER A 203 13.13 -3.69 9.00
CA SER A 203 14.46 -4.21 8.66
C SER A 203 15.51 -3.11 8.62
N GLU A 204 16.77 -3.45 8.88
CA GLU A 204 17.84 -2.48 9.05
C GLU A 204 19.11 -2.87 8.29
N ASP A 205 19.88 -1.87 7.86
CA ASP A 205 21.19 -2.05 7.21
C ASP A 205 21.16 -2.99 6.00
N CYS A 206 20.12 -2.87 5.17
CA CYS A 206 19.89 -3.77 4.04
C CYS A 206 20.30 -3.15 2.69
N ALA A 207 20.63 -3.99 1.72
CA ALA A 207 20.98 -3.55 0.37
C ALA A 207 20.42 -4.47 -0.72
N VAL A 208 19.90 -3.88 -1.79
CA VAL A 208 19.45 -4.57 -3.00
C VAL A 208 20.22 -4.01 -4.20
N LYS A 209 20.84 -4.87 -4.99
CA LYS A 209 21.74 -4.47 -6.07
C LYS A 209 21.51 -5.29 -7.33
N ASP A 210 21.49 -4.62 -8.48
CA ASP A 210 21.45 -5.26 -9.80
C ASP A 210 20.27 -6.24 -9.94
N CYS A 211 19.12 -5.89 -9.32
CA CYS A 211 17.94 -6.74 -9.29
C CYS A 211 16.86 -6.28 -10.26
N PHE A 212 16.06 -7.24 -10.72
CA PHE A 212 14.84 -6.99 -11.48
C PHE A 212 13.64 -7.50 -10.69
N ILE A 213 12.58 -6.70 -10.59
CA ILE A 213 11.32 -7.03 -9.94
C ILE A 213 10.23 -6.85 -10.99
N GLY A 214 9.54 -7.95 -11.31
CA GLY A 214 8.47 -7.94 -12.29
C GLY A 214 8.31 -9.29 -13.00
N ASP A 215 7.05 -9.57 -13.31
CA ASP A 215 6.47 -10.59 -14.17
C ASP A 215 5.04 -10.71 -13.65
N ILE A 216 4.08 -10.18 -14.41
CA ILE A 216 2.68 -10.06 -13.96
C ILE A 216 2.18 -11.44 -13.54
N SER A 217 2.02 -11.66 -12.23
CA SER A 217 1.35 -12.85 -11.72
C SER A 217 -0.16 -12.70 -11.92
N GLU A 218 -0.90 -13.81 -11.82
CA GLU A 218 -2.37 -13.74 -11.80
C GLU A 218 -2.90 -12.94 -10.59
N ASP A 219 -2.07 -12.71 -9.57
CA ASP A 219 -2.44 -12.11 -8.28
C ASP A 219 -2.40 -10.57 -8.28
N GLY A 220 -1.79 -9.93 -9.29
CA GLY A 220 -1.78 -8.47 -9.42
C GLY A 220 -0.44 -7.88 -9.86
N PRO A 221 -0.30 -6.54 -9.81
CA PRO A 221 0.98 -5.89 -10.12
C PRO A 221 2.02 -6.15 -9.02
N GLY A 222 3.28 -6.27 -9.42
CA GLY A 222 4.39 -6.52 -8.50
C GLY A 222 4.67 -5.36 -7.54
N ALA A 223 5.48 -5.61 -6.52
CA ALA A 223 5.75 -4.62 -5.46
C ALA A 223 7.22 -4.54 -5.08
N LEU A 224 7.71 -3.30 -4.89
CA LEU A 224 8.90 -3.04 -4.08
C LEU A 224 8.45 -2.32 -2.82
N GLY A 225 8.37 -3.05 -1.71
CA GLY A 225 7.80 -2.54 -0.46
C GLY A 225 8.87 -2.23 0.59
N ILE A 226 8.83 -1.03 1.15
CA ILE A 226 9.66 -0.63 2.29
C ILE A 226 8.72 -0.14 3.40
N PHE A 227 8.60 -0.95 4.44
CA PHE A 227 7.73 -0.71 5.59
C PHE A 227 8.58 -0.56 6.85
N ASN A 228 8.58 0.65 7.41
CA ASN A 228 9.23 0.99 8.68
C ASN A 228 10.67 0.46 8.80
N SER A 229 11.42 0.51 7.70
CA SER A 229 12.77 -0.06 7.59
C SER A 229 13.82 1.05 7.43
N GLY A 230 14.93 0.96 8.16
CA GLY A 230 15.97 1.99 8.23
C GLY A 230 17.27 1.58 7.53
N ASN A 231 17.99 2.55 6.98
CA ASN A 231 19.28 2.35 6.28
C ASN A 231 19.21 1.26 5.18
N VAL A 232 18.24 1.38 4.27
CA VAL A 232 18.07 0.46 3.15
C VAL A 232 18.54 1.11 1.85
N THR A 233 19.40 0.42 1.10
CA THR A 233 19.95 0.95 -0.17
C THR A 233 19.56 0.10 -1.37
N PHE A 234 19.21 0.76 -2.47
CA PHE A 234 18.85 0.14 -3.74
C PHE A 234 19.77 0.69 -4.82
N ARG A 235 20.50 -0.19 -5.52
CA ARG A 235 21.36 0.22 -6.64
C ARG A 235 21.04 -0.56 -7.89
N ASN A 236 20.80 0.15 -9.00
CA ASN A 236 20.51 -0.44 -10.30
C ASN A 236 19.39 -1.50 -10.22
N VAL A 237 18.28 -1.12 -9.59
CA VAL A 237 17.09 -1.96 -9.44
C VAL A 237 16.04 -1.53 -10.46
N THR A 238 15.41 -2.49 -11.13
CA THR A 238 14.28 -2.23 -12.04
C THR A 238 13.01 -2.82 -11.46
N LEU A 239 11.94 -2.01 -11.41
CA LEU A 239 10.58 -2.43 -11.07
C LEU A 239 9.68 -2.20 -12.28
N GLU A 240 9.15 -3.27 -12.85
CA GLU A 240 8.26 -3.24 -14.02
C GLU A 240 6.83 -3.62 -13.66
N ASP A 241 5.85 -2.88 -14.19
CA ASP A 241 4.41 -3.11 -14.00
C ASP A 241 4.01 -3.28 -12.52
N GLY A 242 4.62 -2.48 -11.64
CA GLY A 242 4.52 -2.62 -10.20
C GLY A 242 4.29 -1.33 -9.44
N THR A 243 4.42 -1.39 -8.12
CA THR A 243 4.32 -0.23 -7.24
C THR A 243 5.50 -0.19 -6.27
N LEU A 244 6.19 0.95 -6.23
CA LEU A 244 7.12 1.26 -5.15
C LEU A 244 6.31 1.77 -3.96
N ILE A 245 6.31 1.02 -2.86
CA ILE A 245 5.56 1.35 -1.65
C ILE A 245 6.52 1.81 -0.57
N LEU A 246 6.33 3.03 -0.07
CA LEU A 246 7.11 3.61 1.02
C LEU A 246 6.19 3.93 2.19
N THR A 247 6.41 3.25 3.33
CA THR A 247 5.51 3.31 4.48
C THR A 247 6.30 3.48 5.77
N ARG A 248 5.85 4.39 6.65
CA ARG A 248 6.44 4.65 7.97
C ARG A 248 5.38 4.56 9.06
N LEU A 249 5.57 3.62 9.97
CA LEU A 249 4.59 3.29 11.02
C LEU A 249 5.09 3.63 12.43
N SER A 250 6.35 4.01 12.58
CA SER A 250 6.95 4.34 13.88
C SER A 250 7.66 5.71 13.88
N GLN A 251 7.93 6.23 15.08
CA GLN A 251 8.65 7.48 15.30
C GLN A 251 10.15 7.38 15.00
N GLU A 252 10.68 6.20 14.71
CA GLU A 252 12.09 6.04 14.33
C GLU A 252 12.33 6.57 12.91
N PRO A 253 13.42 7.30 12.66
CA PRO A 253 13.74 7.81 11.33
C PRO A 253 14.00 6.70 10.32
N VAL A 254 13.59 6.94 9.09
CA VAL A 254 13.78 6.08 7.92
C VAL A 254 14.83 6.70 7.00
N SER A 255 15.80 5.89 6.57
CA SER A 255 16.82 6.28 5.60
C SER A 255 16.81 5.26 4.46
N VAL A 256 16.40 5.71 3.27
CA VAL A 256 16.32 4.90 2.05
C VAL A 256 16.99 5.63 0.91
N ALA A 257 17.92 4.97 0.23
CA ALA A 257 18.62 5.55 -0.91
C ALA A 257 18.47 4.69 -2.16
N PHE A 258 18.01 5.29 -3.25
CA PHE A 258 17.93 4.72 -4.58
C PHE A 258 18.99 5.34 -5.48
N ASP A 259 19.89 4.53 -6.02
CA ASP A 259 20.93 4.92 -6.99
C ASP A 259 20.72 4.14 -8.30
N GLY A 260 20.09 4.78 -9.28
CA GLY A 260 19.77 4.13 -10.55
C GLY A 260 18.54 3.22 -10.50
N LEU A 261 17.51 3.56 -9.70
CA LEU A 261 16.21 2.88 -9.74
C LEU A 261 15.52 3.18 -11.07
N LYS A 262 14.94 2.15 -11.70
CA LYS A 262 14.12 2.27 -12.90
C LYS A 262 12.72 1.76 -12.65
N LEU A 263 11.76 2.67 -12.65
CA LEU A 263 10.35 2.37 -12.64
C LEU A 263 9.85 2.31 -14.09
N VAL A 264 9.28 1.19 -14.51
CA VAL A 264 8.77 0.99 -15.88
C VAL A 264 7.30 0.65 -15.79
N ARG A 265 6.42 1.55 -16.24
CA ARG A 265 4.96 1.43 -16.08
C ARG A 265 4.56 1.17 -14.62
N SER A 266 5.29 1.80 -13.71
CA SER A 266 5.19 1.59 -12.28
C SER A 266 4.94 2.92 -11.58
N ASP A 267 4.14 2.87 -10.51
CA ASP A 267 3.81 4.03 -9.69
C ASP A 267 4.61 4.03 -8.38
N ILE A 268 4.60 5.19 -7.72
CA ILE A 268 5.12 5.36 -6.37
C ILE A 268 3.94 5.64 -5.43
N ASP A 269 3.72 4.73 -4.49
CA ASP A 269 2.73 4.86 -3.42
C ASP A 269 3.41 5.21 -2.10
N ILE A 270 3.00 6.36 -1.56
CA ILE A 270 3.46 6.91 -0.27
C ILE A 270 2.33 7.05 0.74
N SER A 271 1.19 6.41 0.47
CA SER A 271 0.05 6.33 1.36
C SER A 271 0.53 6.07 2.79
N GLY A 272 1.22 4.96 3.04
CA GLY A 272 1.65 4.52 4.38
C GLY A 272 2.56 5.44 5.21
N LEU A 273 2.95 6.64 4.77
CA LEU A 273 3.68 7.63 5.60
C LEU A 273 2.84 8.25 6.75
N TYR A 274 1.68 7.65 7.03
CA TYR A 274 0.56 8.11 7.83
C TYR A 274 0.86 8.37 9.32
N LEU A 275 1.58 7.51 10.02
CA LEU A 275 1.38 7.43 11.49
C LEU A 275 2.36 8.25 12.33
N ALA A 276 3.53 8.60 11.79
CA ALA A 276 4.59 9.21 12.60
C ALA A 276 5.11 10.55 12.08
N GLY A 277 4.89 10.82 10.79
CA GLY A 277 5.38 12.01 10.11
C GLY A 277 6.87 12.05 9.87
N LEU A 278 7.29 12.54 8.70
CA LEU A 278 8.72 12.71 8.43
C LEU A 278 9.30 13.76 9.39
N SER A 279 10.34 13.34 10.10
CA SER A 279 11.26 14.17 10.86
C SER A 279 12.39 14.69 9.96
N SER A 280 13.14 15.68 10.43
CA SER A 280 14.36 16.16 9.75
C SER A 280 15.42 15.07 9.55
N GLU A 281 15.35 13.99 10.34
CA GLU A 281 16.28 12.87 10.32
C GLU A 281 15.97 11.86 9.20
N ASP A 282 14.79 11.92 8.59
CA ASP A 282 14.46 11.05 7.46
C ASP A 282 15.22 11.47 6.20
N SER A 283 15.56 10.46 5.40
CA SER A 283 16.22 10.67 4.11
C SER A 283 15.69 9.67 3.11
N ILE A 284 14.99 10.15 2.08
CA ILE A 284 14.64 9.35 0.91
C ILE A 284 15.32 10.01 -0.29
N ASP A 285 16.25 9.30 -0.92
CA ASP A 285 17.02 9.82 -2.06
C ASP A 285 16.77 9.00 -3.32
N PHE A 286 16.66 9.67 -4.47
CA PHE A 286 16.39 9.10 -5.80
C PHE A 286 17.49 9.42 -6.81
N SER A 287 18.74 9.46 -6.36
CA SER A 287 19.93 9.64 -7.22
C SER A 287 19.88 8.78 -8.50
N ASN A 288 20.09 9.42 -9.65
CA ASN A 288 20.14 8.77 -10.98
C ASN A 288 18.91 7.91 -11.33
N SER A 289 17.76 8.13 -10.68
CA SER A 289 16.59 7.27 -10.81
C SER A 289 15.58 7.82 -11.83
N THR A 290 14.81 6.93 -12.46
CA THR A 290 13.88 7.29 -13.53
C THR A 290 12.55 6.55 -13.42
N VAL A 291 11.47 7.17 -13.88
CA VAL A 291 10.21 6.51 -14.23
C VAL A 291 9.94 6.69 -15.72
N ASP A 292 9.71 5.58 -16.44
CA ASP A 292 9.51 5.56 -17.90
C ASP A 292 10.55 6.38 -18.69
N GLY A 293 11.80 6.35 -18.22
CA GLY A 293 12.92 7.09 -18.81
C GLY A 293 12.98 8.59 -18.47
N LYS A 294 12.04 9.12 -17.69
CA LYS A 294 12.07 10.49 -17.15
C LYS A 294 12.67 10.49 -15.75
N GLU A 295 13.42 11.54 -15.43
CA GLU A 295 14.12 11.69 -14.14
C GLU A 295 13.16 11.81 -12.95
N ILE A 296 13.52 11.16 -11.84
CA ILE A 296 12.95 11.42 -10.52
C ILE A 296 13.85 12.46 -9.83
N SER A 297 13.36 13.68 -9.67
CA SER A 297 14.13 14.79 -9.08
C SER A 297 13.77 14.97 -7.61
N SER A 298 14.76 15.03 -6.74
CA SER A 298 14.60 15.29 -5.31
C SER A 298 15.30 16.60 -4.91
N PHE A 299 14.63 17.42 -4.09
CA PHE A 299 15.19 18.60 -3.45
C PHE A 299 15.00 18.48 -1.95
N LYS A 300 16.04 18.81 -1.18
CA LYS A 300 16.03 18.72 0.27
C LYS A 300 16.63 19.98 0.90
N ASP A 301 15.96 20.51 1.92
CA ASP A 301 16.41 21.66 2.72
C ASP A 301 16.65 22.94 1.87
N GLU A 302 15.83 23.15 0.84
CA GLU A 302 15.93 24.30 -0.08
C GLU A 302 14.76 25.28 0.10
N GLU A 303 15.02 26.41 0.74
CA GLU A 303 14.05 27.50 0.92
C GLU A 303 13.89 28.34 -0.35
N GLY A 304 12.66 28.65 -0.73
CA GLY A 304 12.36 29.55 -1.84
C GLY A 304 12.71 28.98 -3.22
N LEU A 305 12.77 27.66 -3.35
CA LEU A 305 13.04 26.94 -4.59
C LEU A 305 12.11 27.42 -5.71
N LYS A 306 12.61 27.61 -6.93
CA LYS A 306 11.80 28.01 -8.09
C LYS A 306 12.02 27.05 -9.24
N LEU A 307 10.96 26.35 -9.63
CA LEU A 307 10.96 25.40 -10.73
C LEU A 307 9.89 25.83 -11.74
N GLU A 308 10.30 26.12 -12.97
CA GLU A 308 9.42 26.63 -14.02
C GLU A 308 9.56 25.78 -15.30
N GLY A 309 8.44 25.33 -15.86
CA GLY A 309 8.40 24.70 -17.17
C GLY A 309 9.17 23.38 -17.31
N LEU A 310 9.40 22.67 -16.21
CA LEU A 310 10.14 21.39 -16.19
C LEU A 310 9.26 20.22 -16.62
N GLU A 311 9.88 19.20 -17.20
CA GLU A 311 9.24 17.91 -17.48
C GLU A 311 10.03 16.79 -16.81
N LEU A 312 9.40 16.12 -15.83
CA LEU A 312 10.00 15.14 -14.95
C LEU A 312 9.14 13.87 -14.89
N GLY A 313 9.75 12.82 -14.35
CA GLY A 313 9.08 11.62 -13.91
C GLY A 313 8.38 11.89 -12.58
N TYR A 314 9.10 12.01 -11.48
CA TYR A 314 8.55 12.48 -10.21
C TYR A 314 9.33 13.69 -9.69
N LEU A 315 8.65 14.55 -8.94
CA LEU A 315 9.27 15.63 -8.19
C LEU A 315 9.05 15.42 -6.70
N TRP A 316 10.14 15.37 -5.93
CA TRP A 316 10.13 15.21 -4.49
C TRP A 316 10.71 16.45 -3.82
N LEU A 317 9.93 17.09 -2.96
CA LEU A 317 10.37 18.20 -2.11
C LEU A 317 10.35 17.75 -0.67
N MET A 318 11.47 17.89 0.03
CA MET A 318 11.60 17.56 1.45
C MET A 318 12.16 18.77 2.19
N ASN A 319 11.38 19.35 3.10
CA ASN A 319 11.78 20.55 3.83
C ASN A 319 12.15 21.72 2.89
N CYS A 320 11.32 21.98 1.88
CA CYS A 320 11.51 23.06 0.91
C CYS A 320 10.42 24.14 1.08
N PRO A 321 10.45 24.94 2.17
CA PRO A 321 9.45 25.98 2.39
C PRO A 321 9.51 27.05 1.29
N GLU A 322 8.36 27.65 0.98
CA GLU A 322 8.24 28.74 -0.01
C GLU A 322 8.64 28.37 -1.43
N ALA A 323 8.69 27.06 -1.73
CA ALA A 323 8.91 26.58 -3.09
C ALA A 323 7.80 27.09 -4.04
N ARG A 324 8.18 27.37 -5.29
CA ARG A 324 7.32 27.87 -6.35
C ARG A 324 7.49 26.98 -7.57
N LEU A 325 6.43 26.27 -7.89
CA LEU A 325 6.33 25.34 -9.01
C LEU A 325 5.32 25.91 -10.00
N ASN A 326 5.77 26.32 -11.18
CA ASN A 326 4.90 26.85 -12.23
C ASN A 326 5.09 26.08 -13.54
N GLY A 327 4.01 25.63 -14.17
CA GLY A 327 4.10 24.98 -15.48
C GLY A 327 4.85 23.65 -15.49
N VAL A 328 4.94 22.98 -14.33
CA VAL A 328 5.65 21.71 -14.19
C VAL A 328 4.82 20.59 -14.82
N LYS A 329 5.49 19.68 -15.53
CA LYS A 329 4.91 18.42 -16.02
C LYS A 329 5.58 17.27 -15.29
N ALA A 330 4.82 16.51 -14.52
CA ALA A 330 5.36 15.38 -13.78
C ALA A 330 4.38 14.21 -13.79
N TYR A 331 4.85 13.02 -13.46
CA TYR A 331 3.96 11.92 -13.14
C TYR A 331 3.35 12.10 -11.74
N GLY A 332 4.18 12.50 -10.77
CA GLY A 332 3.68 12.89 -9.46
C GLY A 332 4.56 13.93 -8.78
N ILE A 333 3.95 14.64 -7.82
CA ILE A 333 4.63 15.62 -6.97
C ILE A 333 4.35 15.26 -5.52
N SER A 334 5.42 15.10 -4.74
CA SER A 334 5.36 14.87 -3.30
C SER A 334 6.07 16.02 -2.59
N ALA A 335 5.36 16.76 -1.75
CA ALA A 335 5.89 17.87 -0.98
C ALA A 335 5.71 17.63 0.51
N ILE A 336 6.81 17.37 1.21
CA ILE A 336 6.81 16.98 2.61
C ILE A 336 7.52 18.07 3.42
N ASN A 337 6.91 18.51 4.52
CA ASN A 337 7.40 19.59 5.36
C ASN A 337 7.76 20.87 4.55
N SER A 338 6.94 21.20 3.54
CA SER A 338 7.23 22.25 2.55
C SER A 338 6.11 23.29 2.56
N SER A 339 5.92 23.97 3.69
CA SER A 339 4.89 25.00 3.88
C SER A 339 5.08 26.23 3.00
N ARG A 340 4.00 26.98 2.76
CA ARG A 340 3.95 28.14 1.84
C ARG A 340 4.36 27.79 0.40
N LEU A 341 4.23 26.52 0.01
CA LEU A 341 4.41 26.07 -1.36
C LEU A 341 3.36 26.73 -2.27
N ILE A 342 3.78 27.13 -3.47
CA ILE A 342 2.87 27.53 -4.54
C ILE A 342 3.09 26.57 -5.70
N LEU A 343 2.06 25.81 -6.05
CA LEU A 343 2.03 24.92 -7.21
C LEU A 343 0.92 25.35 -8.15
N GLU A 344 1.30 25.83 -9.32
CA GLU A 344 0.37 26.41 -10.28
C GLU A 344 0.66 26.02 -11.74
N ASP A 345 -0.39 26.10 -12.57
CA ASP A 345 -0.34 25.92 -14.02
C ASP A 345 0.30 24.61 -14.49
N SER A 346 0.32 23.58 -13.64
CA SER A 346 1.08 22.34 -13.85
C SER A 346 0.21 21.18 -14.35
N VAL A 347 0.83 20.20 -15.00
CA VAL A 347 0.15 19.00 -15.54
C VAL A 347 0.74 17.74 -14.92
N ILE A 348 -0.09 16.98 -14.19
CA ILE A 348 0.34 15.81 -13.43
C ILE A 348 -0.33 14.54 -13.98
N HIS A 349 0.47 13.54 -14.32
CA HIS A 349 0.05 12.31 -14.98
C HIS A 349 0.25 11.08 -14.07
N GLN A 350 -0.78 10.30 -13.71
CA GLN A 350 -0.64 9.12 -12.84
C GLN A 350 -0.55 9.40 -11.32
N GLY A 351 0.60 9.83 -10.81
CA GLY A 351 0.96 9.84 -9.38
C GLY A 351 0.25 10.88 -8.52
N GLY A 352 -0.26 11.95 -9.13
CA GLY A 352 -0.99 13.02 -8.42
C GLY A 352 -0.10 13.95 -7.60
N ILE A 353 -0.73 14.70 -6.70
CA ILE A 353 -0.08 15.67 -5.81
C ILE A 353 -0.30 15.23 -4.37
N TYR A 354 0.77 15.06 -3.61
CA TYR A 354 0.73 14.71 -2.20
C TYR A 354 1.46 15.75 -1.35
N LEU A 355 0.78 16.25 -0.32
CA LEU A 355 1.38 17.09 0.71
C LEU A 355 1.31 16.40 2.07
N ALA A 356 2.36 16.54 2.87
CA ALA A 356 2.37 16.16 4.29
C ALA A 356 3.16 17.17 5.11
N PHE A 357 2.76 17.41 6.36
CA PHE A 357 3.37 18.37 7.29
C PHE A 357 3.55 19.77 6.67
N SER A 358 2.69 20.11 5.72
CA SER A 358 2.80 21.32 4.91
C SER A 358 1.56 22.16 5.08
N SER A 359 1.75 23.43 5.38
CA SER A 359 0.71 24.38 5.72
C SER A 359 0.79 25.65 4.90
N ASP A 360 -0.31 26.40 4.86
CA ASP A 360 -0.41 27.70 4.19
C ASP A 360 0.04 27.66 2.71
N SER A 361 -0.13 26.51 2.05
CA SER A 361 0.29 26.28 0.67
C SER A 361 -0.87 26.48 -0.30
N THR A 362 -0.56 26.89 -1.53
CA THR A 362 -1.53 27.12 -2.60
C THR A 362 -1.30 26.12 -3.74
N ILE A 363 -2.33 25.35 -4.09
CA ILE A 363 -2.36 24.46 -5.24
C ILE A 363 -3.45 24.97 -6.18
N SER A 364 -3.07 25.60 -7.29
CA SER A 364 -4.04 26.29 -8.15
C SER A 364 -3.87 26.08 -9.64
N ASN A 365 -4.98 25.98 -10.38
CA ASN A 365 -4.97 25.88 -11.85
C ASN A 365 -4.11 24.71 -12.40
N ASN A 366 -4.07 23.59 -11.68
CA ASN A 366 -3.36 22.39 -12.13
C ASN A 366 -4.31 21.41 -12.82
N THR A 367 -3.78 20.67 -13.79
CA THR A 367 -4.47 19.61 -14.52
C THR A 367 -3.92 18.25 -14.12
N LEU A 368 -4.72 17.46 -13.40
CA LEU A 368 -4.39 16.09 -13.01
C LEU A 368 -5.18 15.11 -13.88
N ILE A 369 -4.48 14.33 -14.69
CA ILE A 369 -5.06 13.40 -15.66
C ILE A 369 -4.40 12.03 -15.60
N ASP A 370 -5.10 11.02 -16.12
CA ASP A 370 -4.63 9.63 -16.20
C ASP A 370 -4.12 9.08 -14.86
N SER A 371 -4.69 9.56 -13.76
CA SER A 371 -4.20 9.26 -12.42
C SER A 371 -4.45 7.79 -12.05
N SER A 372 -3.41 7.14 -11.52
CA SER A 372 -3.40 5.72 -11.10
C SER A 372 -4.34 5.49 -9.91
N ALA A 373 -5.00 4.34 -9.77
CA ALA A 373 -5.93 4.15 -8.64
C ALA A 373 -5.28 3.97 -7.28
N ARG A 374 -3.98 3.70 -7.22
CA ARG A 374 -3.27 3.51 -5.94
C ARG A 374 -2.77 4.84 -5.38
N THR A 375 -2.61 5.85 -6.24
CA THR A 375 -2.13 7.19 -5.89
C THR A 375 -3.23 8.23 -6.16
N GLY A 376 -3.52 9.11 -5.18
CA GLY A 376 -4.65 10.04 -5.22
C GLY A 376 -4.56 11.11 -6.30
N GLY A 377 -5.63 11.91 -6.48
CA GLY A 377 -5.54 13.16 -7.24
C GLY A 377 -4.74 14.19 -6.44
N ILE A 378 -5.40 14.99 -5.60
CA ILE A 378 -4.70 15.86 -4.63
C ILE A 378 -4.94 15.30 -3.22
N ALA A 379 -3.88 14.88 -2.53
CA ALA A 379 -3.96 14.33 -1.19
C ALA A 379 -3.24 15.23 -0.17
N LEU A 380 -3.96 15.66 0.87
CA LEU A 380 -3.43 16.39 2.02
C LEU A 380 -3.37 15.44 3.21
N GLY A 381 -2.16 14.98 3.51
CA GLY A 381 -1.89 14.03 4.59
C GLY A 381 -1.75 14.68 5.96
N TYR A 382 -1.19 13.91 6.89
CA TYR A 382 -0.96 14.32 8.27
C TYR A 382 -0.17 15.61 8.41
N GLY A 383 -0.51 16.41 9.42
CA GLY A 383 0.14 17.69 9.73
C GLY A 383 -0.14 18.80 8.69
N CYS A 384 -0.90 18.53 7.64
CA CYS A 384 -1.36 19.57 6.73
C CYS A 384 -2.51 20.35 7.36
N HIS A 385 -2.44 21.68 7.29
CA HIS A 385 -3.52 22.58 7.69
C HIS A 385 -3.47 23.89 6.90
N ASN A 386 -4.60 24.60 6.81
CA ASN A 386 -4.71 25.94 6.21
C ASN A 386 -4.25 26.06 4.74
N ASN A 387 -4.22 24.95 4.00
CA ASN A 387 -3.90 24.98 2.58
C ASN A 387 -5.08 25.46 1.72
N THR A 388 -4.77 26.14 0.62
CA THR A 388 -5.74 26.59 -0.38
C THR A 388 -5.60 25.78 -1.66
N LEU A 389 -6.65 25.06 -2.02
CA LEU A 389 -6.77 24.35 -3.28
C LEU A 389 -7.81 25.11 -4.10
N ARG A 390 -7.46 25.54 -5.31
CA ARG A 390 -8.41 26.26 -6.16
C ARG A 390 -8.28 25.97 -7.64
N GLU A 391 -9.41 25.93 -8.34
CA GLU A 391 -9.43 25.92 -9.82
C GLU A 391 -8.64 24.76 -10.44
N ASN A 392 -8.45 23.65 -9.72
CA ASN A 392 -7.76 22.48 -10.28
C ASN A 392 -8.76 21.60 -11.04
N PHE A 393 -8.30 21.04 -12.16
CA PHE A 393 -9.02 20.03 -12.92
C PHE A 393 -8.48 18.65 -12.57
N VAL A 394 -9.30 17.81 -11.94
CA VAL A 394 -8.94 16.45 -11.55
C VAL A 394 -9.83 15.47 -12.31
N LYS A 395 -9.23 14.76 -13.27
CA LYS A 395 -9.90 13.69 -14.01
C LYS A 395 -9.21 12.36 -13.77
N ARG A 396 -9.94 11.45 -13.13
CA ARG A 396 -9.45 10.11 -12.81
C ARG A 396 -9.69 9.16 -13.98
N ALA A 397 -8.87 8.11 -14.07
CA ALA A 397 -9.15 7.02 -15.01
C ALA A 397 -10.37 6.24 -14.49
N LYS A 398 -11.46 6.20 -15.27
CA LYS A 398 -12.69 5.47 -14.92
C LYS A 398 -12.37 3.99 -14.71
N LYS A 399 -12.46 3.51 -13.46
CA LYS A 399 -12.28 2.09 -13.13
C LYS A 399 -13.61 1.37 -12.90
N VAL A 400 -13.55 0.05 -13.04
CA VAL A 400 -14.61 -0.91 -12.72
C VAL A 400 -13.97 -1.97 -11.83
N GLY A 401 -14.57 -2.30 -10.70
CA GLY A 401 -14.04 -3.32 -9.78
C GLY A 401 -13.88 -2.85 -8.32
N PRO A 402 -13.32 -3.68 -7.44
CA PRO A 402 -13.26 -3.45 -6.00
C PRO A 402 -12.41 -2.22 -5.62
N ASP A 403 -11.31 -1.96 -6.35
CA ASP A 403 -10.39 -0.84 -6.08
C ASP A 403 -10.94 0.51 -6.56
N PHE A 404 -12.12 0.56 -7.18
CA PHE A 404 -12.65 1.80 -7.73
C PHE A 404 -12.84 2.87 -6.64
N LEU A 405 -13.29 2.48 -5.44
CA LEU A 405 -13.49 3.40 -4.32
C LEU A 405 -12.19 3.93 -3.70
N ALA A 406 -11.03 3.32 -4.02
CA ALA A 406 -9.72 3.84 -3.64
C ALA A 406 -9.24 4.96 -4.58
N SER A 407 -9.90 5.16 -5.73
CA SER A 407 -9.57 6.25 -6.65
C SER A 407 -10.17 7.58 -6.18
N LEU A 408 -9.41 8.34 -5.38
CA LEU A 408 -9.82 9.63 -4.82
C LEU A 408 -9.46 10.81 -5.74
N GLY A 409 -10.37 11.78 -5.88
CA GLY A 409 -10.12 13.05 -6.58
C GLY A 409 -9.34 14.04 -5.73
N VAL A 410 -9.91 14.49 -4.61
CA VAL A 410 -9.18 15.20 -3.55
C VAL A 410 -9.45 14.52 -2.21
N ASP A 411 -8.41 14.32 -1.42
CA ASP A 411 -8.47 13.68 -0.10
C ASP A 411 -7.86 14.60 0.96
N THR A 412 -8.62 14.88 2.02
CA THR A 412 -8.17 15.62 3.20
C THR A 412 -8.43 14.87 4.51
N THR A 413 -8.82 13.59 4.43
CA THR A 413 -9.30 12.81 5.58
C THR A 413 -8.28 12.67 6.71
N LEU A 414 -6.99 12.76 6.38
CA LEU A 414 -5.88 12.61 7.33
C LEU A 414 -5.24 13.93 7.75
N SER A 415 -5.72 15.04 7.19
CA SER A 415 -5.22 16.38 7.51
C SER A 415 -5.74 16.89 8.86
N ASP A 416 -5.13 17.99 9.34
CA ASP A 416 -5.61 18.71 10.53
C ASP A 416 -6.77 19.67 10.23
N GLY A 417 -7.08 19.88 8.94
CA GLY A 417 -8.20 20.69 8.48
C GLY A 417 -7.86 22.17 8.24
N GLY A 418 -8.89 23.00 8.13
CA GLY A 418 -8.76 24.42 7.80
C GLY A 418 -8.51 24.67 6.31
N HIS A 419 -8.76 23.69 5.44
CA HIS A 419 -8.50 23.82 4.02
C HIS A 419 -9.61 24.61 3.31
N ALA A 420 -9.21 25.50 2.40
CA ALA A 420 -10.12 26.15 1.46
C ALA A 420 -10.05 25.42 0.12
N ILE A 421 -11.16 24.81 -0.31
CA ILE A 421 -11.26 23.97 -1.50
C ILE A 421 -12.35 24.55 -2.40
N PHE A 422 -11.98 25.23 -3.48
CA PHE A 422 -12.97 25.91 -4.32
C PHE A 422 -12.71 25.92 -5.81
N GLY A 423 -13.78 26.00 -6.60
CA GLY A 423 -13.68 26.12 -8.06
C GLY A 423 -13.09 24.90 -8.79
N HIS A 424 -13.02 23.73 -8.16
CA HIS A 424 -12.49 22.53 -8.81
C HIS A 424 -13.47 21.95 -9.82
N LEU A 425 -12.94 21.26 -10.82
CA LEU A 425 -13.71 20.32 -11.64
C LEU A 425 -13.16 18.91 -11.40
N ILE A 426 -13.94 18.07 -10.72
CA ILE A 426 -13.52 16.74 -10.28
C ILE A 426 -14.43 15.69 -10.89
N MET A 427 -13.85 14.77 -11.66
CA MET A 427 -14.62 13.79 -12.40
C MET A 427 -13.98 12.42 -12.54
N ASP A 428 -14.85 11.43 -12.82
CA ASP A 428 -14.52 10.03 -13.11
C ASP A 428 -13.82 9.29 -11.95
N ALA A 429 -13.93 9.81 -10.72
CA ALA A 429 -13.35 9.23 -9.52
C ALA A 429 -14.27 8.19 -8.85
N GLY A 430 -13.68 7.33 -8.02
CA GLY A 430 -14.43 6.54 -7.06
C GLY A 430 -15.11 7.44 -6.04
N VAL A 431 -14.32 8.32 -5.43
CA VAL A 431 -14.79 9.41 -4.56
C VAL A 431 -14.23 10.71 -5.11
N GLY A 432 -15.10 11.67 -5.46
CA GLY A 432 -14.67 12.97 -5.97
C GLY A 432 -13.91 13.77 -4.91
N LEU A 433 -14.56 14.02 -3.77
CA LEU A 433 -14.00 14.66 -2.59
C LEU A 433 -14.16 13.76 -1.38
N ASP A 434 -13.06 13.37 -0.74
CA ASP A 434 -13.06 12.66 0.54
C ASP A 434 -12.53 13.60 1.62
N VAL A 435 -13.42 14.09 2.49
CA VAL A 435 -13.12 15.29 3.29
C VAL A 435 -13.04 14.98 4.78
N GLY A 436 -11.95 15.44 5.38
CA GLY A 436 -11.71 15.44 6.83
C GLY A 436 -12.50 16.55 7.53
N ARG A 437 -11.94 17.13 8.61
CA ARG A 437 -12.60 18.13 9.47
C ARG A 437 -12.32 19.57 9.07
N ASN A 438 -13.21 20.48 9.47
CA ASN A 438 -12.97 21.93 9.47
C ASN A 438 -12.58 22.50 8.10
N ASN A 439 -13.13 22.00 7.00
CA ASN A 439 -12.81 22.50 5.66
C ASN A 439 -13.93 23.38 5.09
N THR A 440 -13.56 24.33 4.23
CA THR A 440 -14.49 25.14 3.45
C THR A 440 -14.46 24.66 2.00
N ILE A 441 -15.58 24.14 1.52
CA ILE A 441 -15.73 23.46 0.23
C ILE A 441 -16.80 24.21 -0.56
N ILE A 442 -16.37 25.14 -1.42
CA ILE A 442 -17.29 26.07 -2.07
C ILE A 442 -17.12 26.04 -3.57
N GLY A 443 -18.23 25.99 -4.31
CA GLY A 443 -18.15 26.29 -5.74
C GLY A 443 -17.47 25.22 -6.59
N ASN A 444 -17.37 23.99 -6.11
CA ASN A 444 -16.75 22.91 -6.87
C ASN A 444 -17.78 22.22 -7.77
N THR A 445 -17.36 21.82 -8.97
CA THR A 445 -18.15 20.94 -9.84
C THR A 445 -17.65 19.51 -9.71
N ILE A 446 -18.50 18.66 -9.12
CA ILE A 446 -18.20 17.28 -8.78
C ILE A 446 -19.10 16.39 -9.62
N ALA A 447 -18.52 15.80 -10.67
CA ALA A 447 -19.28 15.20 -11.76
C ALA A 447 -18.89 13.76 -12.08
N ASN A 448 -19.88 12.90 -12.34
CA ASN A 448 -19.66 11.53 -12.82
C ASN A 448 -18.73 10.67 -11.93
N ASN A 449 -18.78 10.88 -10.61
CA ASN A 449 -18.05 10.07 -9.64
C ASN A 449 -18.96 8.97 -9.08
N ALA A 450 -18.40 7.88 -8.55
CA ALA A 450 -19.22 6.89 -7.82
C ALA A 450 -19.88 7.54 -6.60
N ILE A 451 -19.08 8.27 -5.83
CA ILE A 451 -19.50 9.14 -4.74
C ILE A 451 -18.98 10.54 -5.07
N GLY A 452 -19.86 11.54 -5.07
CA GLY A 452 -19.49 12.93 -5.30
C GLY A 452 -18.62 13.45 -4.16
N LEU A 453 -19.21 13.62 -2.98
CA LEU A 453 -18.50 14.00 -1.75
C LEU A 453 -18.75 12.97 -0.66
N ARG A 454 -17.68 12.48 -0.02
CA ARG A 454 -17.74 11.72 1.22
C ARG A 454 -17.23 12.59 2.37
N ALA A 455 -18.11 12.92 3.32
CA ALA A 455 -17.71 13.58 4.56
C ALA A 455 -17.29 12.51 5.58
N SER A 456 -16.00 12.43 5.85
CA SER A 456 -15.40 11.50 6.81
C SER A 456 -15.18 12.11 8.18
N ASP A 457 -15.51 13.39 8.35
CA ASP A 457 -15.44 14.12 9.62
C ASP A 457 -16.44 15.29 9.65
N ASP A 458 -16.39 16.06 10.74
CA ASP A 458 -17.35 17.12 11.06
C ASP A 458 -16.82 18.55 10.81
N HIS A 459 -17.72 19.54 10.94
CA HIS A 459 -17.44 20.98 10.88
C HIS A 459 -16.94 21.48 9.52
N ASN A 460 -17.34 20.82 8.45
CA ASN A 460 -17.13 21.30 7.09
C ASN A 460 -18.26 22.23 6.66
N ASP A 461 -17.89 23.26 5.90
CA ASP A 461 -18.82 24.16 5.24
C ASP A 461 -18.90 23.86 3.74
N ILE A 462 -20.00 23.25 3.32
CA ILE A 462 -20.20 22.71 1.97
C ILE A 462 -21.30 23.50 1.29
N ALA A 463 -20.91 24.50 0.51
CA ALA A 463 -21.85 25.44 -0.07
C ALA A 463 -21.62 25.69 -1.56
N GLN A 464 -22.70 25.95 -2.30
CA GLN A 464 -22.61 26.40 -3.69
C GLN A 464 -21.83 25.43 -4.61
N ASN A 465 -21.81 24.13 -4.32
CA ASN A 465 -21.20 23.13 -5.17
C ASN A 465 -22.21 22.57 -6.19
N ASN A 466 -21.70 22.07 -7.31
CA ASN A 466 -22.48 21.38 -8.33
C ASN A 466 -22.26 19.87 -8.24
N PHE A 467 -23.26 19.12 -7.78
CA PHE A 467 -23.29 17.65 -7.79
C PHE A 467 -23.97 17.15 -9.07
N VAL A 468 -23.16 16.64 -10.01
CA VAL A 468 -23.60 16.38 -11.38
C VAL A 468 -23.43 14.92 -11.78
N TYR A 469 -24.55 14.19 -11.88
CA TYR A 469 -24.58 12.79 -12.33
C TYR A 469 -23.62 11.86 -11.56
N ASN A 470 -23.47 12.05 -10.25
CA ASN A 470 -22.75 11.09 -9.41
C ASN A 470 -23.64 9.86 -9.13
N GLY A 471 -23.02 8.73 -8.82
CA GLY A 471 -23.76 7.54 -8.37
C GLY A 471 -24.46 7.80 -7.03
N ILE A 472 -23.73 8.40 -6.10
CA ILE A 472 -24.18 8.93 -4.82
C ILE A 472 -23.67 10.37 -4.75
N ASP A 473 -24.54 11.38 -4.68
CA ASP A 473 -24.10 12.79 -4.68
C ASP A 473 -23.28 13.12 -3.43
N ALA A 474 -23.80 12.74 -2.26
CA ALA A 474 -23.11 12.92 -0.98
C ALA A 474 -23.27 11.67 -0.10
N GLN A 475 -22.15 11.23 0.49
CA GLN A 475 -22.08 10.15 1.48
C GLN A 475 -21.42 10.66 2.75
N GLN A 476 -21.71 9.99 3.84
CA GLN A 476 -21.30 10.36 5.16
C GLN A 476 -20.80 9.10 5.87
N ARG A 477 -19.47 8.97 5.94
CA ARG A 477 -18.79 7.73 6.36
C ARG A 477 -17.37 8.06 6.82
N SER A 478 -17.09 7.80 8.08
CA SER A 478 -15.72 7.82 8.59
C SER A 478 -14.89 6.75 7.88
N THR A 479 -13.72 7.12 7.37
CA THR A 479 -12.68 6.18 6.97
C THR A 479 -11.95 5.59 8.18
N ILE A 480 -12.11 6.18 9.37
CA ILE A 480 -11.53 5.73 10.63
C ILE A 480 -12.59 4.97 11.44
N ALA A 481 -12.41 3.65 11.57
CA ALA A 481 -13.40 2.72 12.14
C ALA A 481 -13.88 3.08 13.56
N TRP A 482 -13.04 3.73 14.37
CA TRP A 482 -13.33 4.07 15.77
C TRP A 482 -13.95 5.46 15.96
N LYS A 483 -14.07 6.26 14.89
CA LYS A 483 -14.55 7.64 14.96
C LYS A 483 -16.03 7.71 14.63
N MET A 484 -16.82 8.13 15.62
CA MET A 484 -18.22 8.51 15.38
C MET A 484 -18.25 9.92 14.78
N VAL A 485 -18.85 10.04 13.61
CA VAL A 485 -19.04 11.29 12.87
C VAL A 485 -20.51 11.66 12.99
N SER A 486 -20.83 12.93 13.30
CA SER A 486 -22.22 13.38 13.35
C SER A 486 -22.46 14.42 12.27
N PHE A 487 -23.38 14.06 11.41
CA PHE A 487 -23.67 14.73 10.16
C PHE A 487 -24.38 16.06 10.36
N ALA A 488 -25.03 16.27 11.50
CA ALA A 488 -25.55 17.56 11.94
C ALA A 488 -24.46 18.63 12.17
N ASN A 489 -23.19 18.22 12.26
CA ASN A 489 -22.07 19.13 12.49
C ASN A 489 -21.45 19.67 11.19
N ASN A 490 -21.93 19.26 10.02
CA ASN A 490 -21.52 19.82 8.72
C ASN A 490 -22.63 20.75 8.19
N THR A 491 -22.26 21.85 7.55
CA THR A 491 -23.22 22.76 6.89
C THR A 491 -23.33 22.45 5.41
N TRP A 492 -24.55 22.39 4.91
CA TRP A 492 -24.89 22.17 3.51
C TRP A 492 -25.86 23.26 3.07
N ASP A 493 -25.42 24.13 2.17
CA ASP A 493 -26.22 25.30 1.78
C ASP A 493 -26.02 25.69 0.32
N GLY A 494 -27.10 25.93 -0.41
CA GLY A 494 -26.99 26.54 -1.74
C GLY A 494 -26.38 25.62 -2.80
N ASN A 495 -26.32 24.30 -2.61
CA ASN A 495 -25.72 23.40 -3.58
C ASN A 495 -26.70 23.06 -4.71
N PHE A 496 -26.19 22.84 -5.92
CA PHE A 496 -26.96 22.30 -7.02
C PHE A 496 -26.85 20.77 -7.03
N TRP A 497 -28.00 20.09 -7.17
CA TRP A 497 -28.07 18.63 -7.19
C TRP A 497 -28.83 18.17 -8.43
N THR A 498 -28.19 17.39 -9.30
CA THR A 498 -28.87 16.85 -10.49
C THR A 498 -29.99 15.88 -10.12
N SER A 499 -30.02 15.39 -8.88
CA SER A 499 -31.06 14.54 -8.30
C SER A 499 -32.21 15.32 -7.65
N TYR A 500 -32.10 16.65 -7.44
CA TYR A 500 -33.16 17.45 -6.84
C TYR A 500 -34.38 17.57 -7.77
N ARG A 501 -35.57 17.40 -7.20
CA ARG A 501 -36.87 17.38 -7.91
C ARG A 501 -37.91 18.30 -7.27
N GLY A 502 -37.48 19.21 -6.39
CA GLY A 502 -38.38 20.18 -5.78
C GLY A 502 -38.85 21.25 -6.77
N MET A 503 -39.71 22.13 -6.28
CA MET A 503 -40.25 23.26 -7.01
C MET A 503 -39.58 24.54 -6.51
N ASP A 504 -39.61 25.56 -7.36
CA ASP A 504 -39.27 26.95 -7.05
C ASP A 504 -40.49 27.78 -7.47
N GLU A 505 -41.41 27.98 -6.51
CA GLU A 505 -42.69 28.64 -6.73
C GLU A 505 -42.56 30.16 -6.79
N ASP A 506 -41.56 30.73 -6.10
CA ASP A 506 -41.34 32.18 -6.07
C ASP A 506 -40.38 32.70 -7.16
N GLY A 507 -39.67 31.78 -7.82
CA GLY A 507 -38.82 32.04 -8.99
C GLY A 507 -37.48 32.67 -8.63
N ASP A 508 -36.98 32.47 -7.40
CA ASP A 508 -35.71 33.04 -6.94
C ASP A 508 -34.47 32.18 -7.29
N GLY A 509 -34.68 31.02 -7.89
CA GLY A 509 -33.64 30.07 -8.29
C GLY A 509 -33.20 29.10 -7.18
N VAL A 510 -33.87 29.13 -6.03
CA VAL A 510 -33.71 28.21 -4.88
C VAL A 510 -34.96 27.35 -4.77
N GLY A 511 -34.77 26.07 -4.48
CA GLY A 511 -35.90 25.17 -4.25
C GLY A 511 -36.57 25.44 -2.90
N ASP A 512 -37.91 25.50 -2.89
CA ASP A 512 -38.72 25.77 -1.69
C ASP A 512 -38.69 24.63 -0.66
N ALA A 513 -38.21 23.45 -1.06
CA ALA A 513 -38.12 22.27 -0.22
C ALA A 513 -36.66 21.83 -0.04
N PRO A 514 -36.25 21.39 1.17
CA PRO A 514 -34.89 20.88 1.36
C PRO A 514 -34.56 19.69 0.45
N HIS A 515 -33.33 19.61 -0.03
CA HIS A 515 -32.79 18.39 -0.64
C HIS A 515 -32.29 17.45 0.46
N ILE A 516 -32.70 16.19 0.39
CA ILE A 516 -32.28 15.14 1.32
C ILE A 516 -31.54 14.07 0.53
N ALA A 517 -30.21 14.04 0.62
CA ALA A 517 -29.42 13.02 -0.07
C ALA A 517 -29.54 11.68 0.68
N VAL A 518 -29.87 10.62 -0.06
CA VAL A 518 -30.04 9.27 0.49
C VAL A 518 -28.71 8.53 0.38
N SER A 519 -28.11 8.18 1.52
CA SER A 519 -27.00 7.22 1.55
C SER A 519 -27.56 5.79 1.34
N VAL A 520 -26.83 4.98 0.59
CA VAL A 520 -27.18 3.57 0.35
C VAL A 520 -26.23 2.72 1.20
N PRO A 521 -26.75 1.92 2.14
CA PRO A 521 -25.89 1.11 3.01
C PRO A 521 -25.18 0.00 2.23
N TYR A 522 -23.93 -0.29 2.60
CA TYR A 522 -23.18 -1.43 2.08
C TYR A 522 -23.67 -2.72 2.77
N PRO A 523 -23.83 -3.85 2.05
CA PRO A 523 -24.45 -5.08 2.58
C PRO A 523 -23.66 -5.84 3.67
N ARG A 524 -22.58 -5.28 4.23
CA ARG A 524 -21.70 -5.94 5.22
C ARG A 524 -21.68 -5.31 6.62
N GLU A 525 -22.47 -4.27 6.88
CA GLU A 525 -22.60 -3.68 8.23
C GLU A 525 -23.48 -4.59 9.12
N PRO A 526 -23.00 -5.11 10.27
CA PRO A 526 -23.74 -6.07 11.11
C PRO A 526 -24.98 -5.49 11.80
N VAL A 527 -25.20 -4.18 11.74
CA VAL A 527 -26.35 -3.50 12.34
C VAL A 527 -26.73 -2.33 11.45
N ALA A 528 -28.02 -2.19 11.13
CA ALA A 528 -28.55 -1.00 10.48
C ALA A 528 -28.45 0.19 11.44
N VAL A 529 -27.30 0.88 11.44
CA VAL A 529 -27.21 2.22 12.01
C VAL A 529 -28.10 3.10 11.16
N ALA A 530 -29.01 3.85 11.78
CA ALA A 530 -29.80 4.84 11.05
C ALA A 530 -28.82 5.90 10.53
N GLU A 531 -28.50 5.87 9.24
CA GLU A 531 -27.67 6.90 8.61
C GLU A 531 -28.39 8.25 8.77
N GLU A 532 -27.77 9.22 9.47
CA GLU A 532 -28.26 10.59 9.40
C GLU A 532 -28.07 11.09 7.97
N ARG A 533 -29.04 11.87 7.48
CA ARG A 533 -29.11 12.27 6.07
C ARG A 533 -28.48 13.63 5.88
N VAL A 534 -27.87 13.85 4.73
CA VAL A 534 -27.48 15.19 4.27
C VAL A 534 -28.75 15.98 3.99
N VAL A 535 -28.84 17.19 4.56
CA VAL A 535 -29.97 18.11 4.37
C VAL A 535 -29.43 19.46 3.91
N ASP A 536 -29.70 19.80 2.64
CA ASP A 536 -29.48 21.14 2.09
C ASP A 536 -30.82 21.88 2.10
N ASN A 537 -30.90 22.97 2.85
CA ASN A 537 -32.14 23.73 3.03
C ASN A 537 -32.40 24.74 1.91
N ALA A 538 -31.41 25.03 1.07
CA ALA A 538 -31.52 26.00 -0.01
C ALA A 538 -30.93 25.44 -1.32
N PRO A 539 -31.39 24.27 -1.80
CA PRO A 539 -30.83 23.67 -3.01
C PRO A 539 -31.07 24.57 -4.23
N LYS A 540 -30.06 24.71 -5.09
CA LYS A 540 -30.18 25.51 -6.32
C LYS A 540 -30.90 24.74 -7.42
N MET A 541 -31.70 25.47 -8.21
CA MET A 541 -32.48 24.91 -9.33
C MET A 541 -31.65 24.68 -10.60
N GLU A 542 -30.55 25.42 -10.78
CA GLU A 542 -29.67 25.34 -11.94
C GLU A 542 -28.19 25.21 -11.52
N PRO A 543 -27.34 24.60 -12.36
CA PRO A 543 -25.91 24.54 -12.12
C PRO A 543 -25.30 25.94 -11.94
N ILE A 544 -24.44 26.07 -10.95
CA ILE A 544 -23.73 27.30 -10.62
C ILE A 544 -22.63 27.49 -11.66
N SER A 545 -22.75 28.54 -12.46
CA SER A 545 -21.91 28.79 -13.65
C SER A 545 -20.58 29.46 -13.35
N ASP A 546 -20.43 30.06 -12.16
CA ASP A 546 -19.18 30.68 -11.71
C ASP A 546 -19.11 30.74 -10.17
N PRO A 547 -18.23 29.98 -9.53
CA PRO A 547 -18.05 30.05 -8.08
C PRO A 547 -17.22 31.25 -7.62
N ALA A 548 -16.54 31.95 -8.55
CA ALA A 548 -15.69 33.10 -8.24
C ALA A 548 -16.52 34.39 -8.14
N GLY A 549 -17.42 34.44 -7.16
CA GLY A 549 -18.01 35.69 -6.66
C GLY A 549 -17.09 36.45 -5.70
N VAL A 550 -15.76 36.31 -5.81
CA VAL A 550 -14.80 37.18 -5.11
C VAL A 550 -14.29 38.20 -6.12
N ASP A 551 -14.77 39.43 -5.95
CA ASP A 551 -14.47 40.61 -6.76
C ASP A 551 -13.03 40.63 -7.29
N SER A 552 -12.89 40.58 -8.62
CA SER A 552 -11.75 41.14 -9.32
C SER A 552 -11.88 42.67 -9.31
N SER A 553 -11.57 43.30 -8.17
CA SER A 553 -11.43 44.75 -8.03
C SER A 553 -10.09 45.15 -7.45
#